data_AF-Q1NA81-F1
#
_entry.id   AF-Q1NA81-F1
#
_cell.length_a   1.000
_cell.length_b   1.000
_cell.length_c   1.000
_cell.angle_alpha   90.00
_cell.angle_beta   90.00
_cell.angle_gamma   90.00
#
_symmetry.space_group_name_H-M   'P 1'
#
loop_
_entity.id
_entity.type
_entity.pdbx_description
1 polymer ?
#
loop_
_entity_poly.entity_id
_entity_poly.type
_entity_poly.pdbx_seq_one_letter_code
_entity_poly.pdbx_strand_id
1 'polypeptide(L)'
;MMLSAPKFKDKTGYFPDRNIDTEFFALNEGLKTIRKKVGEENYQALVALSDKMRAHFEADPKDSTKGRNCIVEMEAILKASTRGKSR
;
A
#
# COMPACT_ATOMS: atom_id res chain seq x y z
N MET A 1 9.21 -18.80 10.72
CA MET A 1 7.87 -18.79 11.36
C MET A 1 7.02 -17.76 10.62
N MET A 2 6.05 -18.21 9.83
CA MET A 2 5.09 -17.34 9.16
C MET A 2 4.12 -16.80 10.22
N LEU A 3 4.29 -15.55 10.62
CA LEU A 3 3.27 -14.83 11.38
C LEU A 3 2.10 -14.60 10.42
N SER A 4 1.10 -15.49 10.45
CA SER A 4 -0.16 -15.23 9.77
C SER A 4 -0.81 -14.04 10.49
N ALA A 5 -0.62 -12.84 9.93
CA ALA A 5 -1.41 -11.69 10.33
C ALA A 5 -2.90 -12.09 10.29
N PRO A 6 -3.72 -11.65 11.27
CA PRO A 6 -5.11 -12.02 11.32
C PRO A 6 -5.77 -11.61 10.00
N LYS A 7 -6.13 -12.61 9.20
CA LYS A 7 -6.93 -12.41 7.99
C LYS A 7 -8.16 -11.66 8.46
N PHE A 8 -8.36 -10.45 7.94
CA PHE A 8 -9.54 -9.64 8.19
C PHE A 8 -10.75 -10.41 7.66
N LYS A 9 -11.22 -11.42 8.41
CA LYS A 9 -12.31 -12.28 8.00
C LYS A 9 -13.56 -11.43 8.11
N ASP A 10 -14.07 -10.99 6.97
CA ASP A 10 -15.37 -10.36 6.92
C ASP A 10 -16.43 -11.38 7.36
N LYS A 11 -16.89 -11.23 8.61
CA LYS A 11 -17.93 -12.09 9.20
C LYS A 11 -19.31 -11.82 8.60
N THR A 12 -19.47 -10.74 7.84
CA THR A 12 -20.73 -10.33 7.22
C THR A 12 -20.93 -10.91 5.81
N GLY A 13 -19.86 -11.35 5.16
CA GLY A 13 -19.89 -11.95 3.83
C GLY A 13 -20.04 -10.95 2.66
N TYR A 14 -19.94 -9.65 2.92
CA TYR A 14 -19.95 -8.61 1.89
C TYR A 14 -18.64 -8.56 1.09
N PHE A 15 -17.52 -8.87 1.74
CA PHE A 15 -16.18 -8.87 1.17
C PHE A 15 -15.36 -10.07 1.70
N PRO A 16 -15.82 -11.31 1.47
CA PRO A 16 -15.23 -12.51 2.05
C PRO A 16 -13.75 -12.71 1.66
N ASP A 17 -13.35 -12.17 0.50
CA ASP A 17 -12.00 -12.30 -0.04
C ASP A 17 -11.08 -11.12 0.29
N ARG A 18 -11.59 -9.99 0.84
CA ARG A 18 -10.75 -8.83 1.15
C ARG A 18 -9.97 -9.08 2.43
N ASN A 19 -8.67 -9.27 2.29
CA ASN A 19 -7.72 -9.40 3.38
C ASN A 19 -6.42 -8.65 3.04
N ILE A 20 -5.47 -8.64 3.98
CA ILE A 20 -4.20 -7.93 3.81
C ILE A 20 -3.47 -8.38 2.53
N ASP A 21 -3.47 -9.67 2.20
CA ASP A 21 -2.79 -10.16 0.99
C ASP A 21 -3.46 -9.62 -0.28
N THR A 22 -4.79 -9.65 -0.37
CA THR A 22 -5.51 -9.22 -1.56
C THR A 22 -5.45 -7.71 -1.76
N GLU A 23 -5.54 -6.92 -0.69
CA GLU A 23 -5.47 -5.46 -0.78
C GLU A 23 -4.06 -4.99 -1.16
N PHE A 24 -3.01 -5.58 -0.58
CA PHE A 24 -1.63 -5.24 -0.95
C PHE A 24 -1.26 -5.75 -2.34
N PHE A 25 -1.80 -6.90 -2.77
CA PHE A 25 -1.68 -7.34 -4.15
C PHE A 25 -2.30 -6.33 -5.11
N ALA A 26 -3.55 -5.91 -4.87
CA ALA A 26 -4.22 -4.92 -5.70
C ALA A 26 -3.49 -3.57 -5.74
N LEU A 27 -2.96 -3.11 -4.60
CA LEU A 27 -2.14 -1.90 -4.52
C LEU A 27 -0.88 -2.03 -5.39
N ASN A 28 -0.13 -3.12 -5.25
CA ASN A 28 1.11 -3.31 -6.00
C ASN A 28 0.88 -3.47 -7.51
N GLU A 29 -0.20 -4.14 -7.92
CA GLU A 29 -0.63 -4.15 -9.33
C GLU A 29 -1.00 -2.75 -9.82
N GLY A 30 -1.73 -1.97 -9.03
CA GLY A 30 -2.02 -0.56 -9.31
C GLY A 30 -0.75 0.27 -9.51
N LEU A 31 0.25 0.12 -8.64
CA LEU A 31 1.53 0.82 -8.77
C LEU A 31 2.27 0.46 -10.07
N LYS A 32 2.23 -0.80 -10.51
CA LYS A 32 2.83 -1.21 -11.79
C LYS A 32 2.23 -0.46 -12.97
N THR A 33 0.91 -0.24 -12.96
CA THR A 33 0.23 0.48 -14.07
C THR A 33 0.69 1.93 -14.22
N ILE A 34 1.09 2.58 -13.12
CA ILE A 34 1.52 3.98 -13.12
C ILE A 34 3.04 4.16 -13.17
N ARG A 35 3.83 3.08 -13.17
CA ARG A 35 5.30 3.10 -13.16
C ARG A 35 5.89 4.06 -14.20
N LYS A 36 5.44 3.96 -15.45
CA LYS A 36 5.88 4.87 -16.54
C LYS A 36 5.51 6.33 -16.30
N LYS A 37 4.41 6.59 -15.58
CA LYS A 37 3.90 7.95 -15.33
C LYS A 37 4.69 8.65 -14.23
N VAL A 38 5.04 7.92 -13.17
CA VAL A 38 5.72 8.46 -11.97
C VAL A 38 7.25 8.40 -12.07
N GLY A 39 7.79 7.56 -12.95
CA GLY A 39 9.24 7.33 -13.09
C GLY A 39 9.74 6.21 -12.18
N GLU A 40 10.90 5.65 -12.51
CA GLU A 40 11.42 4.47 -11.83
C GLU A 40 11.73 4.71 -10.35
N GLU A 41 12.37 5.82 -10.03
CA GLU A 41 12.73 6.19 -8.66
C GLU A 41 11.50 6.31 -7.75
N ASN A 42 10.50 7.08 -8.19
CA ASN A 42 9.24 7.23 -7.45
C ASN A 42 8.46 5.91 -7.36
N TYR A 43 8.50 5.09 -8.41
CA TYR A 43 7.88 3.76 -8.37
C TYR A 43 8.53 2.86 -7.32
N GLN A 44 9.86 2.80 -7.25
CA GLN A 44 10.57 2.02 -6.24
C GLN A 44 10.28 2.54 -4.83
N ALA A 45 10.20 3.85 -4.64
CA ALA A 45 9.81 4.45 -3.37
C ALA A 45 8.38 4.06 -2.95
N LEU A 46 7.43 4.06 -3.90
CA LEU A 46 6.06 3.63 -3.64
C LEU A 46 5.97 2.14 -3.27
N VAL A 47 6.73 1.27 -3.94
CA VAL A 47 6.79 -0.17 -3.60
C VAL A 47 7.38 -0.36 -2.20
N ALA A 48 8.48 0.31 -1.89
CA ALA A 48 9.10 0.22 -0.56
C ALA A 48 8.16 0.71 0.56
N LEU A 49 7.39 1.77 0.32
CA LEU A 49 6.36 2.24 1.25
C LEU A 49 5.20 1.25 1.39
N SER A 50 4.78 0.60 0.31
CA SER A 50 3.78 -0.48 0.34
C SER A 50 4.26 -1.63 1.23
N ASP A 51 5.49 -2.10 1.05
CA ASP A 51 6.05 -3.20 1.85
C ASP A 51 6.19 -2.81 3.34
N LYS A 52 6.63 -1.58 3.61
CA LYS A 52 6.71 -1.05 4.98
C LYS A 52 5.33 -0.92 5.63
N MET A 53 4.35 -0.46 4.87
CA MET A 53 2.96 -0.34 5.31
C MET A 53 2.40 -1.72 5.68
N ARG A 54 2.66 -2.74 4.84
CA ARG A 54 2.27 -4.13 5.11
C ARG A 54 2.87 -4.63 6.41
N ALA A 55 4.18 -4.46 6.60
CA ALA A 55 4.86 -4.87 7.82
C ALA A 55 4.27 -4.19 9.07
N HIS A 56 3.88 -2.92 8.99
CA HIS A 56 3.22 -2.22 10.09
C HIS A 56 1.86 -2.82 10.44
N PHE A 57 1.02 -3.14 9.45
CA PHE A 57 -0.29 -3.77 9.68
C PHE A 57 -0.18 -5.23 10.14
N GLU A 58 0.84 -5.97 9.69
CA GLU A 58 1.10 -7.34 10.14
C GLU A 58 1.62 -7.38 11.58
N ALA A 59 2.45 -6.40 11.97
CA ALA A 59 3.04 -6.33 13.31
C ALA A 59 2.03 -5.90 14.37
N ASP A 60 1.14 -4.94 14.06
CA ASP A 60 0.08 -4.52 14.98
C ASP A 60 -1.26 -4.32 14.24
N PRO A 61 -2.15 -5.32 14.27
CA PRO A 61 -3.46 -5.24 13.65
C PRO A 61 -4.40 -4.20 14.30
N LYS A 62 -4.10 -3.71 15.51
CA LYS A 62 -4.93 -2.74 16.25
C LYS A 62 -4.41 -1.31 16.12
N ASP A 63 -3.11 -1.12 15.95
CA ASP A 63 -2.50 0.19 15.70
C ASP A 63 -2.19 0.40 14.21
N SER A 64 -3.08 1.14 13.55
CA SER A 64 -2.95 1.50 12.13
C SER A 64 -2.12 2.77 11.87
N THR A 65 -1.64 3.47 12.91
CA THR A 65 -1.06 4.82 12.76
C THR A 65 0.17 4.82 11.86
N LYS A 66 1.08 3.86 12.06
CA LYS A 66 2.31 3.74 11.26
C LYS A 66 2.01 3.35 9.82
N GLY A 67 1.06 2.44 9.60
CA GLY A 67 0.59 2.08 8.27
C GLY A 67 -0.05 3.27 7.54
N ARG A 68 -0.88 4.06 8.24
CA ARG A 68 -1.50 5.27 7.68
C ARG A 68 -0.46 6.34 7.30
N ASN A 69 0.60 6.49 8.08
CA ASN A 69 1.68 7.42 7.72
C ASN A 69 2.33 7.05 6.38
N CYS A 70 2.53 5.76 6.09
CA CYS A 70 3.03 5.32 4.79
C CYS A 70 2.09 5.74 3.65
N ILE A 71 0.77 5.67 3.84
CA ILE A 71 -0.22 6.13 2.83
C ILE A 71 -0.04 7.62 2.55
N VAL A 72 0.12 8.44 3.58
CA VAL A 72 0.34 9.89 3.45
C VAL A 72 1.62 10.18 2.67
N GLU A 73 2.70 9.44 2.92
CA GLU A 73 3.96 9.55 2.17
C GLU A 73 3.79 9.15 0.70
N MET A 74 3.07 8.06 0.42
CA MET A 74 2.76 7.64 -0.96
C MET A 74 1.96 8.71 -1.70
N GLU A 75 0.96 9.32 -1.06
CA GLU A 75 0.21 10.43 -1.66
C GLU A 75 1.10 11.64 -1.98
N ALA A 76 2.07 11.95 -1.11
CA ALA A 76 2.99 13.06 -1.34
C ALA A 76 3.84 12.83 -2.60
N ILE A 77 4.37 11.61 -2.79
CA ILE A 77 5.12 11.22 -3.99
C ILE A 77 4.24 11.34 -5.24
N LEU A 78 3.01 10.84 -5.18
CA LEU A 78 2.07 10.90 -6.30
C LEU A 78 1.71 12.35 -6.66
N LYS A 79 1.44 13.21 -5.67
CA LYS A 79 1.16 14.64 -5.86
C LYS A 79 2.36 15.41 -6.42
N ALA A 80 3.58 15.07 -6.00
CA ALA A 80 4.79 15.67 -6.54
C ALA A 80 5.00 15.25 -8.01
N SER A 81 4.78 13.97 -8.31
CA SER A 81 4.92 13.40 -9.66
C SER A 81 3.94 13.99 -10.68
N THR A 82 2.74 14.41 -10.24
CA THR A 82 1.77 15.09 -11.12
C THR A 82 2.10 16.56 -11.34
N ARG A 83 2.67 17.26 -10.35
CA ARG A 83 3.07 18.67 -10.45
C ARG A 83 4.28 18.89 -11.37
N GLY A 84 5.23 17.96 -11.40
CA GLY A 84 6.43 18.07 -12.24
C GLY A 84 6.18 18.05 -13.75
N LYS A 85 5.00 17.62 -14.20
CA LYS A 85 4.61 17.52 -15.62
C LYS A 85 3.92 18.76 -16.19
N SER A 86 3.67 19.80 -15.38
CA SER A 86 2.95 21.02 -15.80
C SER A 86 3.87 22.15 -16.30
N ARG A 87 5.14 21.86 -16.65
CA ARG A 87 6.08 22.83 -17.21
C ARG A 87 6.62 22.35 -18.54
#